data_AF-A0A392WF98-F1
#
_entry.id   AF-A0A392WF98-F1
#
_cell.length_a   1.000
_cell.length_b   1.000
_cell.length_c   1.000
_cell.angle_alpha   90.00
_cell.angle_beta   90.00
_cell.angle_gamma   90.00
#
_symmetry.space_group_name_H-M   'P 1'
#
loop_
_entity.id
_entity.type
_entity.pdbx_description
1 polymer ?
#
loop_
_entity_poly.entity_id
_entity_poly.type
_entity_poly.pdbx_seq_one_letter_code
_entity_poly.pdbx_strand_id
1 'polypeptide(L)' 'MIGDCNISWVEEFYDNALGYVEDDYTSTVRGRTISYTPDVIDE' A
#
# COMPACT_ATOMS: atom_id res chain seq x y z
N MET A 1 7.38 -15.00 13.34
CA MET A 1 6.77 -15.49 12.08
C MET A 1 6.89 -14.36 11.08
N ILE A 2 7.51 -14.59 9.92
CA ILE A 2 7.64 -13.55 8.88
C ILE A 2 6.33 -13.36 8.08
N GLY A 3 5.32 -14.22 8.33
CA GLY A 3 3.99 -14.21 7.72
C GLY A 3 3.01 -13.21 8.34
N ASP A 4 2.83 -13.22 9.67
CA ASP A 4 1.83 -12.35 10.32
C ASP A 4 2.22 -10.86 10.30
N CYS A 5 3.52 -10.57 10.41
CA CYS A 5 4.02 -9.19 10.37
C CYS A 5 3.91 -8.56 8.98
N ASN A 6 3.81 -9.36 7.92
CA ASN A 6 3.77 -8.87 6.54
C ASN A 6 2.34 -8.82 5.98
N ILE A 7 1.47 -9.76 6.34
CA ILE A 7 0.07 -9.77 5.87
C ILE A 7 -0.72 -8.56 6.38
N SER A 8 -0.65 -8.24 7.67
CA SER A 8 -1.37 -7.07 8.23
C SER A 8 -0.88 -5.74 7.62
N TRP A 9 0.37 -5.68 7.17
CA TRP A 9 0.91 -4.49 6.51
C TRP A 9 0.36 -4.34 5.09
N VAL A 10 0.24 -5.45 4.35
CA VAL A 10 -0.35 -5.47 3.01
C VAL A 10 -1.84 -5.16 3.07
N GLU A 11 -2.58 -5.72 4.02
CA GLU A 11 -4.02 -5.45 4.19
C GLU A 11 -4.28 -3.97 4.47
N GLU A 12 -3.55 -3.36 5.42
CA GLU A 12 -3.66 -1.93 5.73
C GLU A 12 -3.33 -1.05 4.52
N PHE A 13 -2.32 -1.44 3.73
CA PHE A 13 -1.99 -0.74 2.49
C PHE A 13 -3.16 -0.74 1.49
N TYR A 14 -3.78 -1.90 1.26
CA TYR A 14 -4.90 -2.05 0.33
C TYR A 14 -6.14 -1.29 0.79
N ASP A 15 -6.50 -1.36 2.08
CA ASP A 15 -7.64 -0.61 2.63
C ASP A 15 -7.43 0.91 2.46
N ASN A 16 -6.21 1.40 2.71
CA ASN A 16 -5.87 2.81 2.55
C ASN A 16 -5.84 3.26 1.09
N ALA A 17 -5.42 2.40 0.17
CA ALA A 17 -5.38 2.71 -1.26
C ALA A 17 -6.79 2.70 -1.90
N LEU A 18 -7.65 1.75 -1.52
CA LEU A 18 -9.01 1.61 -2.06
C LEU A 18 -9.94 2.76 -1.66
N GLY A 19 -9.65 3.46 -0.57
CA GLY A 19 -10.42 4.61 -0.09
C GLY A 19 -9.95 5.97 -0.58
N TYR A 20 -8.80 6.05 -1.25
CA TYR A 20 -8.21 7.31 -1.73
C TYR A 20 -8.50 7.56 -3.21
N VAL A 21 -8.48 8.84 -3.61
CA VAL A 21 -8.59 9.23 -5.02
C VAL A 21 -7.43 8.58 -5.78
N GLU A 22 -7.75 7.90 -6.87
CA GLU A 22 -6.89 7.04 -7.71
C GLU A 22 -5.55 7.70 -8.15
N ASP A 23 -5.43 9.03 -8.01
CA ASP A 23 -4.33 9.85 -8.53
C ASP A 23 -3.20 10.21 -7.53
N ASP A 24 -3.32 9.97 -6.22
CA ASP A 24 -2.27 10.45 -5.29
C ASP A 24 -1.07 9.49 -5.16
N TYR A 25 -1.20 8.23 -5.60
CA TYR A 25 -0.09 7.25 -5.63
C TYR A 25 0.73 7.16 -4.33
N THR A 26 0.14 7.56 -3.21
CA THR A 26 0.72 7.47 -1.88
C THR A 26 -0.25 6.83 -0.89
N SER A 27 0.28 6.18 0.13
CA SER A 27 -0.49 5.58 1.22
C SER A 27 0.30 5.68 2.53
N THR A 28 -0.38 5.90 3.65
CA THR A 28 0.27 5.93 4.96
C THR A 28 0.00 4.65 5.72
N VAL A 29 1.01 3.81 5.91
CA VAL A 29 0.90 2.53 6.63
C VAL A 29 1.75 2.60 7.90
N ARG A 30 1.14 2.40 9.07
CA ARG A 30 1.81 2.47 10.39
C ARG A 30 2.65 3.75 10.58
N GLY A 31 2.16 4.89 10.08
CA GLY A 31 2.83 6.18 10.15
C GLY A 31 3.99 6.37 9.17
N ARG A 32 4.15 5.48 8.19
CA ARG A 32 5.09 5.61 7.07
C ARG A 32 4.34 5.93 5.80
N THR A 33 4.72 7.01 5.12
CA THR A 33 4.23 7.30 3.77
C THR A 33 4.98 6.43 2.77
N ILE A 34 4.21 5.69 1.99
CA ILE A 34 4.64 4.84 0.88
C ILE A 34 4.17 5.53 -0.38
N SER A 35 5.07 5.69 -1.35
CA SER A 35 4.72 6.10 -2.70
C SER A 35 4.95 4.91 -3.63
N TYR A 36 4.02 4.68 -4.55
CA TYR A 36 4.10 3.65 -5.57
C TYR A 36 3.84 4.27 -6.94
N THR A 37 4.24 3.61 -8.02
CA THR A 37 3.99 4.12 -9.38
C THR A 37 3.21 3.06 -10.15
N PRO A 38 2.22 3.47 -10.96
CA PRO A 38 1.48 2.53 -11.80
C PRO A 38 2.36 1.95 -12.92
N ASP A 39 3.47 2.62 -13.26
CA ASP A 39 4.35 2.33 -14.39
C ASP A 39 5.19 1.04 -14.26
N VAL A 40 5.03 0.24 -13.20
CA VAL A 40 5.92 -0.90 -12.92
C VAL A 40 5.23 -2.26 -12.76
N ILE A 41 3.94 -2.36 -13.05
CA ILE A 41 3.31 -3.69 -13.23
C ILE A 41 3.37 -4.05 -14.72
N ASP A 42 4.59 -4.27 -15.21
CA ASP A 42 4.79 -5.07 -16.42
C ASP A 42 4.53 -6.55 -16.08
N GLU A 43 3.89 -7.24 -17.02
CA GLU A 43 3.32 -8.62 -16.96
C GLU A 43 4.27 -9.72 -16.45
#